data_AF-A0A7I7MDU6-F1
#
_entry.id   AF-A0A7I7MDU6-F1
#
_cell.length_a   1.000
_cell.length_b   1.000
_cell.length_c   1.000
_cell.angle_alpha   90.00
_cell.angle_beta   90.00
_cell.angle_gamma   90.00
#
_symmetry.space_group_name_H-M   'P 1'
#
loop_
_entity.id
_entity.type
_entity.pdbx_description
1 polymer ?
#
loop_
_entity_poly.entity_id
_entity_poly.type
_entity_poly.pdbx_seq_one_letter_code
_entity_poly.pdbx_strand_id
1 'polypeptide(L)'
;MTQPETPALAGMSIGVVLDTLRSEFPDVTISKIRFLEAEGLVTPQRTASGYRRFTAYDCARLRFILTAQRDHYLPLKVIKAQLDGLPDGELPQSGSAYAAPRLVQVGGSDGADAVLPTAPTQARLSREALLERSGVDEELLNSLVKAGIITPIFKGAGTAFFDEHSVVIAQCARALADYGVEPRHLRAFRSAADRQSDLIAQIAGPVVKAGKAGARDRADDLAREVAALAITLHTSLIKSAVRDVLDR
;
A
#
# COMPACT_ATOMS: atom_id res chain seq x y z
N MET A 1 42.80 -12.86 19.19
CA MET A 1 41.89 -13.99 18.87
C MET A 1 40.61 -13.37 18.33
N THR A 2 40.67 -12.88 17.11
CA THR A 2 40.16 -13.50 15.86
C THR A 2 38.65 -13.35 15.77
N GLN A 3 38.27 -12.25 15.10
CA GLN A 3 36.96 -12.02 14.54
C GLN A 3 36.53 -13.29 13.76
N PRO A 4 35.33 -13.84 13.95
CA PRO A 4 34.90 -14.98 13.15
C PRO A 4 34.85 -14.55 11.68
N GLU A 5 35.64 -15.22 10.83
CA GLU A 5 35.57 -15.09 9.38
C GLU A 5 34.23 -15.65 8.91
N THR A 6 33.20 -14.82 8.89
CA THR A 6 31.97 -15.11 8.15
C THR A 6 32.34 -15.16 6.66
N PRO A 7 32.10 -16.27 5.93
CA PRO A 7 32.44 -16.34 4.51
C PRO A 7 31.75 -15.20 3.76
N ALA A 8 32.44 -14.61 2.78
CA ALA A 8 31.90 -13.57 1.92
C ALA A 8 30.59 -14.06 1.29
N LEU A 9 29.45 -13.58 1.81
CA LEU A 9 28.13 -13.90 1.27
C LEU A 9 28.16 -13.64 -0.23
N ALA A 10 27.86 -14.66 -1.04
CA ALA A 10 27.85 -14.58 -2.49
C ALA A 10 26.82 -13.52 -2.94
N GLY A 11 27.27 -12.28 -3.07
CA GLY A 11 26.38 -11.17 -3.40
C GLY A 11 25.92 -11.25 -4.85
N MET A 12 24.63 -11.01 -5.06
CA MET A 12 23.98 -10.95 -6.36
C MET A 12 24.22 -9.60 -7.03
N SER A 13 24.27 -9.58 -8.36
CA SER A 13 24.28 -8.33 -9.13
C SER A 13 22.88 -7.71 -9.15
N ILE A 14 22.79 -6.39 -9.37
CA ILE A 14 21.49 -5.70 -9.44
C ILE A 14 20.54 -6.27 -10.50
N GLY A 15 21.09 -6.87 -11.58
CA GLY A 15 20.30 -7.55 -12.61
C GLY A 15 19.62 -8.81 -12.08
N VAL A 16 20.37 -9.66 -11.38
CA VAL A 16 19.81 -10.88 -10.75
C VAL A 16 18.75 -10.53 -9.69
N VAL A 17 18.99 -9.47 -8.92
CA VAL A 17 18.02 -8.95 -7.94
C VAL A 17 16.74 -8.49 -8.64
N LEU A 18 16.86 -7.74 -9.74
CA LEU A 18 15.72 -7.27 -10.52
C LEU A 18 14.89 -8.44 -11.04
N ASP A 19 15.53 -9.44 -11.63
CA ASP A 19 14.85 -10.60 -12.19
C ASP A 19 14.10 -11.39 -11.10
N THR A 20 14.70 -11.48 -9.91
CA THR A 20 14.07 -12.11 -8.74
C THR A 20 12.85 -11.35 -8.25
N LEU A 21 12.90 -10.01 -8.21
CA LEU A 21 11.79 -9.18 -7.73
C LEU A 21 10.67 -9.04 -8.77
N ARG A 22 10.98 -9.12 -10.07
CA ARG A 22 9.99 -8.95 -11.15
C ARG A 22 8.86 -9.98 -11.16
N SER A 23 9.08 -11.16 -10.58
CA SER A 23 8.02 -12.17 -10.44
C SER A 23 6.85 -11.68 -9.59
N GLU A 24 7.13 -10.86 -8.58
CA GLU A 24 6.14 -10.32 -7.63
C GLU A 24 5.84 -8.83 -7.88
N PHE A 25 6.78 -8.09 -8.49
CA PHE A 25 6.70 -6.65 -8.74
C PHE A 25 7.07 -6.36 -10.20
N PRO A 26 6.16 -6.57 -11.17
CA PRO A 26 6.47 -6.44 -12.60
C PRO A 26 6.93 -5.02 -13.00
N ASP A 27 6.47 -4.00 -12.26
CA ASP A 27 6.81 -2.59 -12.52
C ASP A 27 8.14 -2.14 -11.91
N VAL A 28 8.85 -3.02 -11.18
CA VAL A 28 10.12 -2.66 -10.56
C VAL A 28 11.21 -2.49 -11.62
N THR A 29 12.03 -1.45 -11.44
CA THR A 29 13.13 -1.11 -12.37
C THR A 29 14.46 -0.99 -11.64
N ILE A 30 15.56 -1.06 -12.39
CA ILE A 30 16.91 -0.78 -11.85
C ILE A 30 16.97 0.61 -11.22
N SER A 31 16.30 1.59 -11.83
CA SER A 31 16.21 2.96 -11.30
C SER A 31 15.54 2.99 -9.93
N LYS A 32 14.44 2.21 -9.74
CA LYS A 32 13.77 2.09 -8.45
C LYS A 32 14.68 1.50 -7.37
N ILE A 33 15.38 0.41 -7.68
CA ILE A 33 16.29 -0.25 -6.73
C ILE A 33 17.42 0.71 -6.32
N ARG A 34 18.01 1.42 -7.29
CA ARG A 34 19.06 2.43 -7.02
C ARG A 34 18.53 3.62 -6.22
N PHE A 35 17.27 4.00 -6.44
CA PHE A 35 16.63 5.05 -5.67
C PHE A 35 16.46 4.64 -4.20
N LEU A 36 15.97 3.42 -3.93
CA LEU A 36 15.83 2.88 -2.57
C LEU A 36 17.18 2.76 -1.84
N GLU A 37 18.25 2.40 -2.56
CA GLU A 37 19.62 2.45 -2.05
C GLU A 37 20.05 3.88 -1.71
N ALA A 38 19.79 4.85 -2.60
CA ALA A 38 20.17 6.24 -2.39
C ALA A 38 19.45 6.90 -1.20
N GLU A 39 18.19 6.53 -0.95
CA GLU A 39 17.42 6.92 0.25
C GLU A 39 17.87 6.17 1.52
N GLY A 40 18.81 5.22 1.37
CA GLY A 40 19.43 4.48 2.46
C GLY A 40 18.54 3.40 3.07
N LEU A 41 17.55 2.89 2.33
CA LEU A 41 16.74 1.78 2.80
C LEU A 41 17.44 0.42 2.65
N VAL A 42 18.45 0.34 1.77
CA VAL A 42 19.27 -0.86 1.52
C VAL A 42 20.72 -0.43 1.33
N THR A 43 21.66 -1.20 1.88
CA THR A 43 23.09 -0.87 1.92
C THR A 43 23.94 -2.00 1.33
N PRO A 44 23.82 -2.28 0.01
CA PRO A 44 24.55 -3.37 -0.62
C PRO A 44 26.06 -3.14 -0.56
N GLN A 45 26.83 -4.21 -0.36
CA GLN A 45 28.29 -4.13 -0.34
C GLN A 45 28.84 -3.75 -1.71
N ARG A 46 30.00 -3.09 -1.72
CA ARG A 46 30.74 -2.80 -2.96
C ARG A 46 31.94 -3.73 -3.08
N THR A 47 32.11 -4.30 -4.26
CA THR A 47 33.34 -5.01 -4.63
C THR A 47 34.51 -4.02 -4.70
N ALA A 48 35.75 -4.53 -4.64
CA ALA A 48 36.96 -3.74 -4.89
C ALA A 48 36.94 -3.01 -6.25
N SER A 49 36.20 -3.54 -7.23
CA SER A 49 35.97 -2.93 -8.55
C SER A 49 34.81 -1.93 -8.59
N GLY A 50 34.13 -1.64 -7.46
CA GLY A 50 33.07 -0.64 -7.34
C GLY A 50 31.65 -1.11 -7.67
N TYR A 51 31.47 -2.34 -8.14
CA TYR A 51 30.14 -2.92 -8.41
C TYR A 51 29.39 -3.28 -7.12
N ARG A 52 28.07 -3.08 -7.14
CA ARG A 52 27.14 -3.42 -6.05
C ARG A 52 26.92 -4.92 -5.98
N ARG A 53 26.95 -5.46 -4.76
CA ARG A 53 26.69 -6.84 -4.41
C ARG A 53 25.59 -6.85 -3.35
N PHE A 54 24.42 -7.30 -3.76
CA PHE A 54 23.25 -7.44 -2.91
C PHE A 54 23.26 -8.81 -2.26
N THR A 55 23.11 -8.86 -0.96
CA THR A 55 22.95 -10.10 -0.20
C THR A 55 21.52 -10.63 -0.34
N ALA A 56 21.28 -11.87 0.11
CA ALA A 56 19.92 -12.40 0.23
C ALA A 56 19.05 -11.55 1.18
N TYR A 57 19.67 -10.98 2.22
CA TYR A 57 19.01 -10.06 3.14
C TYR A 57 18.59 -8.77 2.44
N ASP A 58 19.46 -8.16 1.62
CA ASP A 58 19.12 -6.97 0.83
C ASP A 58 17.92 -7.23 -0.10
N CYS A 59 17.88 -8.40 -0.74
CA CYS A 59 16.73 -8.80 -1.57
C CYS A 59 15.44 -8.93 -0.76
N ALA A 60 15.51 -9.55 0.42
CA ALA A 60 14.35 -9.70 1.29
C ALA A 60 13.85 -8.33 1.81
N ARG A 61 14.78 -7.42 2.14
CA ARG A 61 14.49 -6.04 2.54
C ARG A 61 13.85 -5.25 1.39
N LEU A 62 14.36 -5.37 0.16
CA LEU A 62 13.72 -4.78 -1.04
C LEU A 62 12.30 -5.29 -1.25
N ARG A 63 12.07 -6.61 -1.13
CA ARG A 63 10.74 -7.20 -1.21
C ARG A 63 9.81 -6.59 -0.15
N PHE A 64 10.25 -6.51 1.10
CA PHE A 64 9.47 -5.89 2.18
C PHE A 64 9.10 -4.44 1.85
N ILE A 65 10.07 -3.62 1.43
CA ILE A 65 9.84 -2.21 1.08
C ILE A 65 8.82 -2.10 -0.06
N LEU A 66 8.98 -2.89 -1.12
CA LEU A 66 8.09 -2.85 -2.29
C LEU A 66 6.68 -3.34 -1.93
N THR A 67 6.54 -4.36 -1.08
CA THR A 67 5.24 -4.80 -0.54
C THR A 67 4.60 -3.70 0.30
N ALA A 68 5.32 -3.13 1.27
CA ALA A 68 4.84 -2.05 2.11
C ALA A 68 4.42 -0.83 1.27
N GLN A 69 5.14 -0.56 0.19
CA GLN A 69 4.77 0.47 -0.74
C GLN A 69 3.54 0.11 -1.59
N ARG A 70 3.45 -1.11 -2.11
CA ARG A 70 2.35 -1.53 -2.99
C ARG A 70 1.03 -1.68 -2.22
N ASP A 71 1.08 -2.35 -1.07
CA ASP A 71 -0.12 -2.85 -0.38
C ASP A 71 -0.57 -1.93 0.75
N HIS A 72 0.36 -1.18 1.35
CA HIS A 72 0.08 -0.33 2.51
C HIS A 72 0.32 1.15 2.24
N TYR A 73 0.77 1.50 1.03
CA TYR A 73 1.05 2.87 0.63
C TYR A 73 1.95 3.63 1.62
N LEU A 74 2.82 2.91 2.34
CA LEU A 74 3.64 3.51 3.38
C LEU A 74 4.70 4.45 2.78
N PRO A 75 4.99 5.58 3.44
CA PRO A 75 6.13 6.42 3.10
C PRO A 75 7.47 5.76 3.42
N LEU A 76 8.50 6.06 2.62
CA LEU A 76 9.84 5.52 2.80
C LEU A 76 10.43 5.85 4.18
N LYS A 77 10.16 7.02 4.73
CA LYS A 77 10.61 7.39 6.09
C LYS A 77 10.03 6.47 7.16
N VAL A 78 8.76 6.08 7.02
CA VAL A 78 8.07 5.17 7.95
C VAL A 78 8.62 3.76 7.81
N ILE A 79 8.76 3.29 6.56
CA ILE A 79 9.35 1.97 6.26
C ILE A 79 10.77 1.89 6.81
N LYS A 80 11.58 2.94 6.62
CA LYS A 80 12.94 3.03 7.14
C LYS A 80 12.97 2.98 8.67
N ALA A 81 12.12 3.76 9.34
CA ALA A 81 12.02 3.71 10.80
C ALA A 81 11.60 2.33 11.33
N GLN A 82 10.69 1.63 10.65
CA GLN A 82 10.34 0.25 10.98
C GLN A 82 11.54 -0.67 10.83
N LEU A 83 12.24 -0.59 9.71
CA LEU A 83 13.37 -1.44 9.40
C LEU A 83 14.61 -1.17 10.29
N ASP A 84 14.78 0.06 10.76
CA ASP A 84 15.89 0.47 11.63
C ASP A 84 15.59 0.20 13.12
N GLY A 85 14.31 -0.05 13.46
CA GLY A 85 13.87 -0.41 14.81
C GLY A 85 14.01 -1.90 15.15
N LEU A 86 14.42 -2.74 14.19
CA LEU A 86 14.66 -4.17 14.39
C LEU A 86 16.14 -4.50 14.61
N PRO A 87 16.44 -5.63 15.27
CA PRO A 87 17.79 -6.18 15.32
C PRO A 87 18.38 -6.42 13.92
N ASP A 88 19.70 -6.29 13.79
CA ASP A 88 20.40 -6.53 12.53
C ASP A 88 20.08 -7.91 11.95
N GLY A 89 19.63 -7.93 10.69
CA GLY A 89 19.28 -9.15 9.98
C GLY A 89 17.83 -9.59 10.13
N GLU A 90 17.01 -8.91 10.93
CA GLU A 90 15.57 -9.17 11.00
C GLU A 90 14.76 -8.28 10.03
N LEU A 91 13.56 -8.72 9.71
CA LEU A 91 12.57 -7.99 8.92
C LEU A 91 11.24 -7.94 9.69
N PRO A 92 10.50 -6.81 9.64
CA PRO A 92 9.18 -6.73 10.26
C PRO A 92 8.27 -7.82 9.72
N GLN A 93 7.54 -8.50 10.61
CA GLN A 93 6.41 -9.33 10.20
C GLN A 93 5.38 -8.41 9.54
N SER A 94 4.82 -8.81 8.39
CA SER A 94 3.85 -8.02 7.61
C SER A 94 2.57 -7.73 8.42
N GLY A 95 2.64 -6.72 9.28
CA GLY A 95 1.57 -6.17 10.09
C GLY A 95 1.62 -4.66 9.93
N SER A 96 0.68 -4.12 9.16
CA SER A 96 0.58 -2.69 8.87
C SER A 96 0.52 -1.84 10.16
N ALA A 97 1.24 -0.72 10.18
CA ALA A 97 1.10 0.33 11.20
C ALA A 97 -0.21 1.14 11.05
N TYR A 98 -0.86 1.04 9.88
CA TYR A 98 -2.26 1.41 9.70
C TYR A 98 -3.07 0.13 9.79
N ALA A 99 -3.56 -0.19 10.99
CA ALA A 99 -4.56 -1.23 11.12
C ALA A 99 -5.73 -0.87 10.19
N ALA A 100 -5.86 -1.60 9.08
CA ALA A 100 -7.10 -1.59 8.32
C ALA A 100 -8.21 -1.86 9.34
N PRO A 101 -9.33 -1.10 9.34
CA PRO A 101 -10.40 -1.36 10.28
C PRO A 101 -10.86 -2.79 10.07
N ARG A 102 -10.49 -3.68 11.00
CA ARG A 102 -10.97 -5.05 11.00
C ARG A 102 -12.45 -4.93 11.33
N LEU A 103 -13.29 -5.07 10.31
CA LEU A 103 -14.75 -5.10 10.48
C LEU A 103 -15.03 -6.21 11.49
N VAL A 104 -15.41 -5.83 12.71
CA VAL A 104 -15.72 -6.78 13.78
C VAL A 104 -17.00 -7.48 13.37
N GLN A 105 -16.88 -8.71 12.88
CA GLN A 105 -18.00 -9.63 12.79
C GLN A 105 -18.45 -9.93 14.23
N VAL A 106 -19.62 -9.45 14.61
CA VAL A 106 -20.25 -9.84 15.89
C VAL A 106 -20.79 -11.25 15.71
N GLY A 107 -19.97 -12.24 16.04
CA GLY A 107 -20.33 -13.66 16.01
C GLY A 107 -19.10 -14.54 16.25
N GLY A 108 -19.01 -15.13 17.44
CA GLY A 108 -17.82 -15.87 17.88
C GLY A 108 -17.61 -17.21 17.19
N SER A 109 -16.35 -17.52 16.87
CA SER A 109 -15.72 -18.82 17.09
C SER A 109 -14.22 -18.74 16.76
N ASP A 110 -13.43 -19.36 17.63
CA ASP A 110 -11.98 -19.52 17.54
C ASP A 110 -11.56 -20.39 16.34
N GLY A 111 -10.38 -20.10 15.79
CA GLY A 111 -9.74 -20.92 14.78
C GLY A 111 -8.58 -20.20 14.10
N ALA A 112 -7.44 -20.15 14.77
CA ALA A 112 -6.18 -19.69 14.19
C ALA A 112 -5.64 -20.78 13.25
N ASP A 113 -5.71 -20.54 11.94
CA ASP A 113 -4.82 -21.18 10.97
C ASP A 113 -4.22 -20.09 10.08
N ALA A 114 -2.90 -19.94 10.20
CA ALA A 114 -2.08 -19.02 9.45
C ALA A 114 -1.93 -19.54 8.01
N VAL A 115 -2.87 -19.18 7.14
CA VAL A 115 -2.67 -19.27 5.70
C VAL A 115 -1.91 -18.01 5.28
N LEU A 116 -0.66 -18.20 4.84
CA LEU A 116 0.21 -17.18 4.27
C LEU A 116 -0.57 -16.31 3.26
N PRO A 117 -0.61 -14.97 3.41
CA PRO A 117 -1.25 -14.13 2.41
C PRO A 117 -0.37 -14.09 1.17
N THR A 118 -0.79 -14.80 0.13
CA THR A 118 -0.32 -14.58 -1.23
C THR A 118 -0.62 -13.13 -1.61
N ALA A 119 0.43 -12.37 -1.86
CA ALA A 119 0.41 -10.96 -2.24
C ALA A 119 -0.62 -10.64 -3.34
N PRO A 120 -1.51 -9.65 -3.15
CA PRO A 120 -2.22 -9.07 -4.29
C PRO A 120 -1.24 -8.12 -5.01
N THR A 121 -0.64 -8.59 -6.11
CA THR A 121 -0.33 -7.70 -7.25
C THR A 121 -1.58 -6.86 -7.49
N GLN A 122 -1.49 -5.52 -7.62
CA GLN A 122 -2.63 -4.62 -7.91
C GLN A 122 -3.66 -5.36 -8.76
N ALA A 123 -4.64 -5.97 -8.09
CA ALA A 123 -5.36 -7.05 -8.73
C ALA A 123 -6.37 -6.32 -9.57
N ARG A 124 -6.21 -6.35 -10.89
CA ARG A 124 -7.29 -5.95 -11.78
C ARG A 124 -8.40 -6.96 -11.55
N LEU A 125 -9.31 -6.64 -10.65
CA LEU A 125 -10.42 -7.49 -10.28
C LEU A 125 -11.50 -7.32 -11.34
N SER A 126 -11.98 -8.45 -11.87
CA SER A 126 -13.22 -8.43 -12.62
C SER A 126 -14.38 -8.07 -11.70
N ARG A 127 -15.53 -7.78 -12.29
CA ARG A 127 -16.76 -7.50 -11.53
C ARG A 127 -17.15 -8.70 -10.65
N GLU A 128 -17.02 -9.90 -11.19
CA GLU A 128 -17.34 -11.16 -10.51
C GLU A 128 -16.42 -11.37 -9.31
N ALA A 129 -15.10 -11.15 -9.49
CA ALA A 129 -14.14 -11.24 -8.40
C ALA A 129 -14.38 -10.21 -7.30
N LEU A 130 -14.83 -8.99 -7.65
CA LEU A 130 -15.22 -7.98 -6.66
C LEU A 130 -16.43 -8.43 -5.84
N LEU A 131 -17.48 -8.96 -6.48
CA LEU A 131 -18.67 -9.47 -5.79
C LEU A 131 -18.30 -10.61 -4.84
N GLU A 132 -17.52 -11.58 -5.32
CA GLU A 132 -17.07 -12.72 -4.52
C GLU A 132 -16.26 -12.29 -3.29
N ARG A 133 -15.24 -11.42 -3.47
CA ARG A 133 -14.37 -11.00 -2.37
C ARG A 133 -15.03 -10.04 -1.39
N SER A 134 -15.96 -9.21 -1.86
CA SER A 134 -16.67 -8.26 -0.98
C SER A 134 -17.88 -8.88 -0.30
N GLY A 135 -18.47 -9.93 -0.88
CA GLY A 135 -19.71 -10.54 -0.42
C GLY A 135 -20.91 -9.60 -0.50
N VAL A 136 -20.89 -8.65 -1.45
CA VAL A 136 -22.06 -7.80 -1.75
C VAL A 136 -22.83 -8.39 -2.92
N ASP A 137 -24.12 -8.11 -2.99
CA ASP A 137 -24.92 -8.48 -4.16
C ASP A 137 -24.71 -7.50 -5.33
N GLU A 138 -25.23 -7.90 -6.50
CA GLU A 138 -25.08 -7.12 -7.72
C GLU A 138 -25.85 -5.79 -7.67
N GLU A 139 -26.95 -5.73 -6.93
CA GLU A 139 -27.78 -4.53 -6.78
C GLU A 139 -27.04 -3.43 -6.01
N LEU A 140 -26.42 -3.78 -4.88
CA LEU A 140 -25.62 -2.85 -4.09
C LEU A 140 -24.40 -2.37 -4.87
N LEU A 141 -23.68 -3.28 -5.55
CA LEU A 141 -22.54 -2.89 -6.39
C LEU A 141 -22.96 -1.94 -7.52
N ASN A 142 -24.08 -2.22 -8.20
CA ASN A 142 -24.63 -1.33 -9.22
C ASN A 142 -24.97 0.06 -8.65
N SER A 143 -25.58 0.09 -7.47
CA SER A 143 -25.94 1.34 -6.79
C SER A 143 -24.71 2.15 -6.38
N LEU A 144 -23.65 1.50 -5.89
CA LEU A 144 -22.38 2.14 -5.54
C LEU A 144 -21.68 2.74 -6.76
N VAL A 145 -21.64 2.00 -7.88
CA VAL A 145 -21.06 2.50 -9.14
C VAL A 145 -21.89 3.65 -9.71
N LYS A 146 -23.22 3.53 -9.73
CA LYS A 146 -24.14 4.58 -10.21
C LYS A 146 -24.07 5.85 -9.36
N ALA A 147 -23.90 5.70 -8.05
CA ALA A 147 -23.71 6.84 -7.14
C ALA A 147 -22.31 7.47 -7.23
N GLY A 148 -21.37 6.83 -7.94
CA GLY A 148 -19.98 7.28 -8.08
C GLY A 148 -19.11 6.99 -6.85
N ILE A 149 -19.55 6.12 -5.96
CA ILE A 149 -18.79 5.75 -4.75
C ILE A 149 -17.63 4.83 -5.13
N ILE A 150 -17.90 3.83 -5.97
CA ILE A 150 -16.87 2.99 -6.58
C ILE A 150 -16.75 3.38 -8.05
N THR A 151 -15.52 3.59 -8.50
CA THR A 151 -15.20 3.90 -9.90
C THR A 151 -14.22 2.87 -10.43
N PRO A 152 -14.53 2.17 -11.55
CA PRO A 152 -13.59 1.24 -12.16
C PRO A 152 -12.27 1.93 -12.52
N ILE A 153 -11.15 1.26 -12.27
CA ILE A 153 -9.80 1.73 -12.67
C ILE A 153 -9.58 1.61 -14.18
N PHE A 154 -10.36 0.77 -14.86
CA PHE A 154 -10.42 0.65 -16.31
C PHE A 154 -11.83 0.34 -16.76
N LYS A 155 -12.26 0.94 -17.87
CA LYS A 155 -13.54 0.66 -18.52
C LYS A 155 -13.34 0.65 -20.04
N GLY A 156 -13.55 -0.49 -20.68
CA GLY A 156 -13.36 -0.66 -22.12
C GLY A 156 -14.03 -1.92 -22.67
N ALA A 157 -14.57 -1.84 -23.90
CA ALA A 157 -15.15 -2.97 -24.63
C ALA A 157 -16.10 -3.88 -23.80
N GLY A 158 -16.95 -3.30 -22.94
CA GLY A 158 -17.89 -4.04 -22.10
C GLY A 158 -17.28 -4.64 -20.83
N THR A 159 -15.98 -4.48 -20.61
CA THR A 159 -15.28 -4.92 -19.40
C THR A 159 -14.94 -3.74 -18.48
N ALA A 160 -15.04 -3.98 -17.18
CA ALA A 160 -14.65 -3.04 -16.14
C ALA A 160 -13.74 -3.75 -15.14
N PHE A 161 -12.60 -3.14 -14.81
CA PHE A 161 -11.71 -3.64 -13.78
C PHE A 161 -11.74 -2.72 -12.56
N PHE A 162 -11.63 -3.35 -11.39
CA PHE A 162 -11.60 -2.73 -10.08
C PHE A 162 -10.27 -3.05 -9.39
N ASP A 163 -9.96 -2.33 -8.32
CA ASP A 163 -8.80 -2.55 -7.48
C ASP A 163 -9.20 -3.17 -6.12
N GLU A 164 -8.22 -3.46 -5.26
CA GLU A 164 -8.49 -3.96 -3.92
C GLU A 164 -9.29 -2.98 -3.04
N HIS A 165 -9.14 -1.66 -3.26
CA HIS A 165 -9.86 -0.63 -2.49
C HIS A 165 -11.36 -0.71 -2.73
N SER A 166 -11.77 -1.05 -3.95
CA SER A 166 -13.16 -1.27 -4.31
C SER A 166 -13.81 -2.38 -3.46
N VAL A 167 -13.05 -3.42 -3.08
CA VAL A 167 -13.54 -4.50 -2.20
C VAL A 167 -13.84 -3.95 -0.80
N VAL A 168 -12.91 -3.18 -0.23
CA VAL A 168 -13.06 -2.60 1.11
C VAL A 168 -14.21 -1.59 1.14
N ILE A 169 -14.32 -0.74 0.12
CA ILE A 169 -15.43 0.22 -0.02
C ILE A 169 -16.77 -0.51 -0.06
N ALA A 170 -16.88 -1.58 -0.86
CA ALA A 170 -18.10 -2.38 -0.96
C ALA A 170 -18.47 -3.05 0.36
N GLN A 171 -17.50 -3.63 1.07
CA GLN A 171 -17.71 -4.24 2.39
C GLN A 171 -18.18 -3.22 3.44
N CYS A 172 -17.55 -2.04 3.49
CA CYS A 172 -17.98 -0.96 4.38
C CYS A 172 -19.38 -0.45 4.02
N ALA A 173 -19.68 -0.30 2.73
CA ALA A 173 -21.02 0.11 2.29
C ALA A 173 -22.11 -0.91 2.67
N ARG A 174 -21.82 -2.22 2.56
CA ARG A 174 -22.72 -3.27 3.04
C ARG A 174 -22.97 -3.15 4.54
N ALA A 175 -21.90 -3.04 5.34
CA ALA A 175 -22.03 -2.89 6.79
C ALA A 175 -22.80 -1.62 7.19
N LEU A 176 -22.65 -0.52 6.43
CA LEU A 176 -23.41 0.72 6.63
C LEU A 176 -24.88 0.57 6.22
N ALA A 177 -25.19 -0.25 5.22
CA ALA A 177 -26.56 -0.53 4.81
C ALA A 177 -27.38 -1.22 5.93
N ASP A 178 -26.74 -2.01 6.79
CA ASP A 178 -27.37 -2.59 7.99
C ASP A 178 -27.90 -1.51 8.96
N TYR A 179 -27.38 -0.28 8.88
CA TYR A 179 -27.84 0.89 9.64
C TYR A 179 -28.73 1.84 8.80
N GLY A 180 -29.22 1.41 7.64
CA GLY A 180 -30.06 2.21 6.75
C GLY A 180 -29.29 3.25 5.92
N VAL A 181 -27.96 3.19 5.89
CA VAL A 181 -27.14 4.14 5.11
C VAL A 181 -26.99 3.64 3.68
N GLU A 182 -27.80 4.18 2.78
CA GLU A 182 -27.73 3.87 1.36
C GLU A 182 -26.58 4.56 0.60
N PRO A 183 -26.16 4.05 -0.59
CA PRO A 183 -25.11 4.64 -1.43
C PRO A 183 -25.27 6.13 -1.74
N ARG A 184 -26.50 6.64 -1.81
CA ARG A 184 -26.76 8.08 -2.03
C ARG A 184 -26.23 8.95 -0.89
N HIS A 185 -26.25 8.46 0.35
CA HIS A 185 -25.75 9.15 1.54
C HIS A 185 -24.22 9.17 1.57
N LEU A 186 -23.56 8.26 0.84
CA LEU A 186 -22.11 8.16 0.79
C LEU A 186 -21.44 9.22 -0.10
N ARG A 187 -22.23 9.97 -0.89
CA ARG A 187 -21.70 10.97 -1.83
C ARG A 187 -20.89 12.07 -1.14
N ALA A 188 -21.26 12.46 0.07
CA ALA A 188 -20.51 13.45 0.84
C ALA A 188 -19.10 12.96 1.20
N PHE A 189 -18.97 11.67 1.58
CA PHE A 189 -17.67 11.04 1.82
C PHE A 189 -16.84 10.98 0.55
N ARG A 190 -17.44 10.58 -0.58
CA ARG A 190 -16.78 10.58 -1.89
C ARG A 190 -16.24 11.97 -2.26
N SER A 191 -17.07 13.00 -2.16
CA SER A 191 -16.64 14.38 -2.46
C SER A 191 -15.56 14.89 -1.53
N ALA A 192 -15.54 14.46 -0.25
CA ALA A 192 -14.47 14.79 0.66
C ALA A 192 -13.15 14.10 0.27
N ALA A 193 -13.20 12.83 -0.12
CA ALA A 193 -12.04 12.06 -0.59
C ALA A 193 -11.45 12.64 -1.90
N ASP A 194 -12.30 13.05 -2.85
CA ASP A 194 -11.85 13.69 -4.09
C ASP A 194 -11.08 14.99 -3.78
N ARG A 195 -11.62 15.85 -2.90
CA ARG A 195 -10.93 17.09 -2.47
C ARG A 195 -9.59 16.84 -1.76
N GLN A 196 -9.51 15.78 -0.95
CA GLN A 196 -8.25 15.39 -0.30
C GLN A 196 -7.22 14.90 -1.31
N SER A 197 -7.67 14.14 -2.33
CA SER A 197 -6.83 13.65 -3.41
C SER A 197 -6.28 14.80 -4.26
N ASP A 198 -7.10 15.81 -4.56
CA ASP A 198 -6.67 17.01 -5.29
C ASP A 198 -5.57 17.78 -4.54
N LEU A 199 -5.70 17.92 -3.22
CA LEU A 199 -4.68 18.56 -2.38
C LEU A 199 -3.37 17.78 -2.39
N ILE A 200 -3.42 16.44 -2.30
CA ILE A 200 -2.23 15.58 -2.39
C ILE A 200 -1.56 15.75 -3.77
N ALA A 201 -2.35 15.73 -4.84
CA ALA A 201 -1.85 15.92 -6.20
C ALA A 201 -1.22 17.31 -6.41
N GLN A 202 -1.78 18.36 -5.80
CA GLN A 202 -1.22 19.71 -5.85
C GLN A 202 0.14 19.81 -5.14
N ILE A 203 0.34 19.07 -4.05
CA ILE A 203 1.60 19.06 -3.29
C ILE A 203 2.65 18.19 -3.98
N ALA A 204 2.28 17.01 -4.48
CA ALA A 204 3.21 16.07 -5.12
C ALA A 204 3.55 16.44 -6.58
N GLY A 205 2.61 17.09 -7.29
CA GLY A 205 2.72 17.42 -8.71
C GLY A 205 3.99 18.20 -9.12
N PRO A 206 4.42 19.23 -8.37
CA PRO A 206 5.66 19.96 -8.66
C PRO A 206 6.92 19.09 -8.65
N VAL A 207 6.97 18.04 -7.82
CA VAL A 207 8.16 17.15 -7.70
C VAL A 207 8.36 16.31 -8.95
N VAL A 208 7.27 15.89 -9.61
CA VAL A 208 7.31 15.15 -10.89
C VAL A 208 7.93 15.99 -12.00
N LYS A 209 7.60 17.29 -12.06
CA LYS A 209 8.02 18.21 -13.12
C LYS A 209 9.52 18.55 -13.10
N ALA A 210 10.21 18.29 -11.98
CA ALA A 210 11.63 18.62 -11.82
C ALA A 210 12.60 17.76 -12.67
N GLY A 211 12.12 16.72 -13.38
CA GLY A 211 12.84 16.04 -14.47
C GLY A 211 14.11 15.25 -14.10
N LYS A 212 14.54 15.25 -12.85
CA LYS A 212 15.73 14.50 -12.38
C LYS A 212 15.44 12.99 -12.30
N ALA A 213 16.48 12.16 -12.41
CA ALA A 213 16.36 10.73 -12.12
C ALA A 213 15.74 10.50 -10.73
N GLY A 214 14.75 9.59 -10.63
CA GLY A 214 14.00 9.35 -9.40
C GLY A 214 12.99 10.43 -9.01
N ALA A 215 12.70 11.42 -9.87
CA ALA A 215 11.69 12.46 -9.57
C ALA A 215 10.28 11.89 -9.38
N ARG A 216 9.91 10.87 -10.16
CA ARG A 216 8.63 10.15 -9.99
C ARG A 216 8.59 9.42 -8.66
N ASP A 217 9.66 8.69 -8.32
CA ASP A 217 9.73 7.96 -7.06
C ASP A 217 9.66 8.88 -5.83
N ARG A 218 10.32 10.05 -5.89
CA ARG A 218 10.23 11.08 -4.84
C ARG A 218 8.85 11.72 -4.76
N ALA A 219 8.20 11.93 -5.90
CA ALA A 219 6.85 12.47 -5.92
C ALA A 219 5.84 11.47 -5.36
N ASP A 220 5.97 10.19 -5.69
CA ASP A 220 5.14 9.12 -5.15
C ASP A 220 5.35 8.98 -3.63
N ASP A 221 6.59 9.08 -3.15
CA ASP A 221 6.90 9.05 -1.73
C ASP A 221 6.30 10.24 -0.98
N LEU A 222 6.46 11.46 -1.52
CA LEU A 222 5.83 12.65 -0.97
C LEU A 222 4.30 12.54 -0.97
N ALA A 223 3.70 12.03 -2.05
CA ALA A 223 2.26 11.82 -2.12
C ALA A 223 1.78 10.88 -1.01
N ARG A 224 2.52 9.81 -0.73
CA ARG A 224 2.24 8.88 0.38
C ARG A 224 2.37 9.56 1.74
N GLU A 225 3.41 10.37 1.96
CA GLU A 225 3.58 11.14 3.20
C GLU A 225 2.39 12.06 3.46
N VAL A 226 1.99 12.82 2.44
CA VAL A 226 0.87 13.75 2.55
C VAL A 226 -0.45 13.00 2.73
N ALA A 227 -0.66 11.88 2.03
CA ALA A 227 -1.85 11.04 2.19
C ALA A 227 -1.96 10.49 3.61
N ALA A 228 -0.87 9.96 4.16
CA ALA A 228 -0.80 9.45 5.54
C ALA A 228 -1.17 10.54 6.58
N LEU A 229 -0.65 11.76 6.40
CA LEU A 229 -0.99 12.90 7.25
C LEU A 229 -2.45 13.32 7.08
N ALA A 230 -2.96 13.38 5.85
CA ALA A 230 -4.33 13.73 5.55
C ALA A 230 -5.34 12.74 6.15
N ILE A 231 -5.06 11.43 6.08
CA ILE A 231 -5.85 10.37 6.71
C ILE A 231 -5.86 10.58 8.23
N THR A 232 -4.69 10.76 8.84
CA THR A 232 -4.55 10.97 10.30
C THR A 232 -5.33 12.20 10.77
N LEU A 233 -5.20 13.31 10.05
CA LEU A 233 -5.96 14.54 10.31
C LEU A 233 -7.46 14.30 10.18
N HIS A 234 -7.91 13.67 9.09
CA HIS A 234 -9.33 13.42 8.85
C HIS A 234 -9.96 12.51 9.90
N THR A 235 -9.30 11.41 10.26
CA THR A 235 -9.74 10.53 11.35
C THR A 235 -9.83 11.29 12.68
N SER A 236 -8.86 12.16 12.97
CA SER A 236 -8.86 12.95 14.21
C SER A 236 -10.00 13.98 14.24
N LEU A 237 -10.25 14.65 13.11
CA LEU A 237 -11.36 15.59 12.96
C LEU A 237 -12.72 14.90 13.12
N ILE A 238 -12.92 13.73 12.51
CA ILE A 238 -14.14 12.94 12.68
C ILE A 238 -14.32 12.53 14.14
N LYS A 239 -13.28 11.98 14.78
CA LYS A 239 -13.34 11.57 16.19
C LYS A 239 -13.69 12.73 17.11
N SER A 240 -13.10 13.91 16.90
CA SER A 240 -13.42 15.12 17.65
C SER A 240 -14.87 15.54 17.44
N ALA A 241 -15.32 15.64 16.19
CA ALA A 241 -16.68 16.09 15.88
C ALA A 241 -17.76 15.11 16.38
N VAL A 242 -17.54 13.80 16.26
CA VAL A 242 -18.46 12.79 16.78
C VAL A 242 -18.54 12.87 18.30
N ARG A 243 -17.40 13.02 18.99
CA ARG A 243 -17.39 13.24 20.44
C ARG A 243 -18.22 14.46 20.82
N ASP A 244 -18.03 15.59 20.13
CA ASP A 244 -18.77 16.83 20.42
C ASP A 244 -20.30 16.70 20.19
N VAL A 245 -20.72 15.80 19.30
CA VAL A 245 -22.15 15.53 19.04
C VAL A 245 -22.74 14.58 20.08
N LEU A 246 -21.96 13.62 20.58
CA LEU A 246 -22.41 12.62 21.56
C LEU A 246 -22.30 13.10 23.02
N ASP A 247 -21.38 14.03 23.31
CA ASP A 247 -21.20 14.65 24.63
C ASP A 247 -22.19 15.84 24.86
N ARG A 248 -23.13 16.06 23.93
CA ARG A 248 -24.24 17.03 24.03
C ARG A 248 -25.56 16.34 24.39
#